data_AF-A0A1J5B261-F1
#
_entry.id   AF-A0A1J5B261-F1
#
_cell.length_a   1.000
_cell.length_b   1.000
_cell.length_c   1.000
_cell.angle_alpha   90.00
_cell.angle_beta   90.00
_cell.angle_gamma   90.00
#
_symmetry.space_group_name_H-M   'P 1'
#
loop_
_entity.id
_entity.type
_entity.pdbx_description
1 polymer ?
#
loop_
_entity_poly.entity_id
_entity_poly.type
_entity_poly.pdbx_seq_one_letter_code
_entity_poly.pdbx_strand_id
1 'polypeptide(L)'
;MRITTLLLFLLFVKGSSASIIFNNNCRKAYEKMMNLELIESKNILDIERKTNPQNILPNFINNYSHFLKILIEEDKTQYANFIEESDILLDKFLSEKSKSPYIYYCITDIYLKMAYINTLDESYFSAALKLKKARSYIIENNKAYPNFIPNKKALGLMNIALGSIPESYSWMMEMIGLRGSVNEGLRLLKDLSIAASTSAEYKWIFTESLLSYTFSYVNTSVNKNKDEFLESAYLSKKINATLMTSQLLLYSGASYLKYYGDNEGVINLLSHYKIKSTTQKMYFLDYLLGEALLYKIDVKSIFWLKKYLKDYKGQNYRKSTLQKIAWFYLVTGNLYNYKYYMSQVKISGAAFFESDKQAMKNAQENDIPNRYLLKSRILFDGGYYREAVRVFEINKPSYTLKTQKDFLEYNYRMGRIYDEWGKTTLAIQYYKKALDSGRDLPYYFAANSALHLAYIYEKNNQKAEAKNLYNLIFNLNFDEYKNSITRNAKAGLNRLE
;
A
#
# COMPACT_ATOMS: atom_id res chain seq x y z
N MET A 1 9.73 -38.05 -71.58
CA MET A 1 11.00 -38.52 -70.96
C MET A 1 11.98 -37.35 -71.00
N ARG A 2 12.53 -36.78 -69.95
CA ARG A 2 12.60 -37.12 -68.53
C ARG A 2 12.46 -35.82 -67.72
N ILE A 3 11.47 -35.82 -66.83
CA ILE A 3 11.51 -35.12 -65.56
C ILE A 3 12.66 -35.73 -64.76
N THR A 4 13.60 -34.94 -64.26
CA THR A 4 14.18 -35.14 -62.92
C THR A 4 15.17 -34.01 -62.55
N THR A 5 14.69 -33.12 -61.69
CA THR A 5 15.30 -32.85 -60.37
C THR A 5 16.71 -32.24 -60.34
N LEU A 6 16.82 -30.90 -60.28
CA LEU A 6 17.86 -30.25 -59.45
C LEU A 6 17.66 -28.73 -59.22
N LEU A 7 16.50 -28.27 -58.75
CA LEU A 7 16.38 -26.87 -58.28
C LEU A 7 15.16 -26.66 -57.38
N LEU A 8 15.13 -27.38 -56.25
CA LEU A 8 14.14 -27.11 -55.20
C LEU A 8 14.64 -27.58 -53.83
N PHE A 9 15.77 -27.03 -53.41
CA PHE A 9 16.20 -27.05 -52.00
C PHE A 9 16.77 -25.68 -51.61
N LEU A 10 16.08 -24.60 -52.00
CA LEU A 10 16.09 -23.39 -51.18
C LEU A 10 15.27 -23.73 -49.95
N LEU A 11 15.96 -24.26 -48.96
CA LEU A 11 15.53 -24.29 -47.58
C LEU A 11 15.14 -22.86 -47.21
N PHE A 12 13.85 -22.54 -47.37
CA PHE A 12 13.20 -21.58 -46.50
C PHE A 12 13.25 -22.18 -45.10
N VAL A 13 14.42 -22.10 -44.46
CA VAL A 13 14.46 -21.92 -43.01
C VAL A 13 13.75 -20.59 -42.82
N LYS A 14 12.43 -20.64 -42.64
CA LYS A 14 11.76 -19.62 -41.87
C LYS A 14 12.50 -19.64 -40.55
N GLY A 15 13.46 -18.74 -40.39
CA GLY A 15 13.94 -18.36 -39.09
C GLY A 15 12.68 -18.00 -38.34
N SER A 16 12.19 -18.93 -37.53
CA SER A 16 11.14 -18.65 -36.58
C SER A 16 11.81 -17.69 -35.62
N SER A 17 11.73 -16.40 -35.93
CA SER A 17 12.14 -15.35 -35.01
C SER A 17 11.32 -15.63 -33.77
N ALA A 18 12.00 -16.08 -32.71
CA ALA A 18 11.40 -16.46 -31.45
C ALA A 18 10.63 -15.24 -30.93
N SER A 19 9.34 -15.20 -31.21
CA SER A 19 8.50 -14.11 -30.75
C SER A 19 8.24 -14.38 -29.27
N ILE A 20 8.83 -13.57 -28.39
CA ILE A 20 8.39 -13.48 -27.00
C ILE A 20 6.93 -13.02 -27.03
N ILE A 21 6.02 -13.98 -26.88
CA ILE A 21 4.57 -13.77 -26.93
C ILE A 21 3.99 -14.18 -25.60
N PHE A 22 3.21 -13.26 -25.02
CA PHE A 22 2.32 -13.54 -23.91
C PHE A 22 1.12 -14.36 -24.41
N ASN A 23 1.36 -15.64 -24.68
CA ASN A 23 0.37 -16.55 -25.24
C ASN A 23 -0.66 -16.99 -24.18
N ASN A 24 -1.61 -17.85 -24.57
CA ASN A 24 -2.67 -18.29 -23.67
C ASN A 24 -2.15 -18.97 -22.38
N ASN A 25 -1.10 -19.79 -22.48
CA ASN A 25 -0.53 -20.44 -21.30
C ASN A 25 0.13 -19.41 -20.37
N CYS A 26 0.92 -18.48 -20.91
CA CYS A 26 1.53 -17.40 -20.13
C CYS A 26 0.46 -16.51 -19.46
N ARG A 27 -0.60 -16.12 -20.19
CA ARG A 27 -1.73 -15.33 -19.63
C ARG A 27 -2.39 -16.05 -18.48
N LYS A 28 -2.75 -17.32 -18.66
CA LYS A 28 -3.36 -18.14 -17.60
C LYS A 28 -2.44 -18.31 -16.40
N ALA A 29 -1.17 -18.62 -16.62
CA ALA A 29 -0.19 -18.75 -15.53
C ALA A 29 -0.02 -17.43 -14.76
N TYR A 30 -0.02 -16.29 -15.46
CA TYR A 30 0.05 -14.97 -14.85
C TYR A 30 -1.17 -14.68 -13.97
N GLU A 31 -2.38 -14.96 -14.46
CA GLU A 31 -3.62 -14.82 -13.67
C GLU A 31 -3.60 -15.72 -12.43
N LYS A 32 -3.15 -16.98 -12.58
CA LYS A 32 -2.99 -17.92 -11.46
C LYS A 32 -1.98 -17.42 -10.42
N MET A 33 -0.83 -16.92 -10.88
CA MET A 33 0.17 -16.31 -10.02
C MET A 33 -0.40 -15.11 -9.24
N MET A 34 -1.12 -14.21 -9.91
CA MET A 34 -1.75 -13.05 -9.28
C MET A 34 -2.88 -13.41 -8.30
N ASN A 35 -3.46 -14.61 -8.43
CA ASN A 35 -4.39 -15.16 -7.44
C ASN A 35 -3.70 -15.99 -6.35
N LEU A 36 -2.36 -15.98 -6.29
CA LEU A 36 -1.55 -16.74 -5.35
C LEU A 36 -1.73 -18.27 -5.47
N GLU A 37 -2.20 -18.74 -6.64
CA GLU A 37 -2.27 -20.14 -7.04
C GLU A 37 -0.92 -20.56 -7.66
N LEU A 38 0.17 -20.41 -6.90
CA LEU A 38 1.55 -20.49 -7.39
C LEU A 38 1.91 -21.89 -7.95
N ILE A 39 1.36 -22.95 -7.37
CA ILE A 39 1.55 -24.33 -7.86
C ILE A 39 0.88 -24.52 -9.22
N GLU A 40 -0.37 -24.07 -9.37
CA GLU A 40 -1.09 -24.16 -10.64
C GLU A 40 -0.42 -23.32 -11.74
N SER A 41 0.04 -22.11 -11.38
CA SER A 41 0.86 -21.28 -12.27
C SER A 41 2.09 -22.05 -12.76
N LYS A 42 2.88 -22.63 -11.85
CA LYS A 42 4.07 -23.41 -12.19
C LYS A 42 3.76 -24.56 -13.15
N ASN A 43 2.70 -25.34 -12.89
CA ASN A 43 2.30 -26.45 -13.74
C ASN A 43 1.97 -26.01 -15.18
N ILE A 44 1.27 -24.88 -15.34
CA ILE A 44 0.97 -24.31 -16.67
C ILE A 44 2.26 -23.86 -17.36
N LEU A 45 3.19 -23.26 -16.61
CA LEU A 45 4.48 -22.82 -17.16
C LEU A 45 5.38 -24.00 -17.58
N ASP A 46 5.32 -25.13 -16.88
CA ASP A 46 6.06 -26.33 -17.26
C ASP A 46 5.54 -26.93 -18.58
N ILE A 47 4.24 -26.83 -18.85
CA ILE A 47 3.65 -27.16 -20.16
C ILE A 47 4.13 -26.18 -21.24
N GLU A 48 4.16 -24.89 -20.93
CA GLU A 48 4.64 -23.86 -21.86
C GLU A 48 6.12 -24.07 -22.22
N ARG A 49 6.99 -24.39 -21.25
CA ARG A 49 8.41 -24.69 -21.53
C ARG A 49 8.61 -25.87 -22.45
N LYS A 50 7.76 -26.90 -22.34
CA LYS A 50 7.82 -28.09 -23.21
C LYS A 50 7.31 -27.80 -24.62
N THR A 51 6.26 -26.99 -24.72
CA THR A 51 5.60 -26.69 -26.01
C THR A 51 6.30 -25.57 -26.78
N ASN A 52 6.84 -24.57 -26.09
CA ASN A 52 7.50 -23.40 -26.65
C ASN A 52 8.82 -23.12 -25.92
N PRO A 53 9.87 -23.96 -26.09
CA PRO A 53 11.11 -23.86 -25.31
C PRO A 53 11.89 -22.56 -25.52
N GLN A 54 11.63 -21.83 -26.61
CA GLN A 54 12.25 -20.53 -26.91
C GLN A 54 11.53 -19.35 -26.23
N ASN A 55 10.35 -19.57 -25.63
CA ASN A 55 9.64 -18.50 -24.94
C ASN A 55 10.28 -18.24 -23.57
N ILE A 56 10.82 -17.04 -23.35
CA ILE A 56 11.47 -16.65 -22.10
C ILE A 56 10.45 -16.26 -21.01
N LEU A 57 9.19 -15.94 -21.37
CA LEU A 57 8.17 -15.49 -20.42
C LEU A 57 7.89 -16.42 -19.23
N PRO A 58 7.91 -17.76 -19.36
CA PRO A 58 7.81 -18.64 -18.21
C PRO A 58 8.85 -18.34 -17.10
N ASN A 59 10.06 -17.91 -17.48
CA ASN A 59 11.09 -17.55 -16.50
C ASN A 59 10.76 -16.21 -15.81
N PHE A 60 10.22 -15.25 -16.56
CA PHE A 60 9.71 -14.00 -16.01
C PHE A 60 8.57 -14.21 -15.00
N ILE A 61 7.59 -15.06 -15.34
CA ILE A 61 6.45 -15.34 -14.44
C ILE A 61 6.91 -16.11 -13.20
N ASN A 62 7.88 -17.03 -13.33
CA ASN A 62 8.52 -17.67 -12.18
C ASN A 62 9.25 -16.67 -11.27
N ASN A 63 10.05 -15.77 -11.84
CA ASN A 63 10.74 -14.72 -11.09
C ASN A 63 9.74 -13.80 -10.36
N TYR A 64 8.65 -13.43 -11.02
CA TYR A 64 7.56 -12.68 -10.38
C TYR A 64 6.92 -13.49 -9.23
N SER A 65 6.70 -14.79 -9.41
CA SER A 65 6.17 -15.66 -8.34
C SER A 65 7.09 -15.69 -7.11
N HIS A 66 8.42 -15.70 -7.32
CA HIS A 66 9.40 -15.60 -6.24
C HIS A 66 9.30 -14.23 -5.53
N PHE A 67 9.22 -13.14 -6.27
CA PHE A 67 9.01 -11.81 -5.71
C PHE A 67 7.74 -11.73 -4.85
N LEU A 68 6.60 -12.27 -5.31
CA LEU A 68 5.36 -12.28 -4.53
C LEU A 68 5.50 -13.08 -3.22
N LYS A 69 6.22 -14.20 -3.23
CA LYS A 69 6.52 -14.95 -1.99
C LYS A 69 7.32 -14.11 -1.01
N ILE A 70 8.38 -13.43 -1.50
CA ILE A 70 9.18 -12.53 -0.68
C ILE A 70 8.32 -11.43 -0.03
N LEU A 71 7.41 -10.81 -0.80
CA LEU A 71 6.50 -9.79 -0.26
C LEU A 71 5.54 -10.33 0.80
N ILE A 72 5.04 -11.56 0.63
CA ILE A 72 4.05 -12.16 1.52
C ILE A 72 4.69 -12.70 2.79
N GLU A 73 5.86 -13.33 2.67
CA GLU A 73 6.53 -14.03 3.77
C GLU A 73 7.52 -13.12 4.54
N GLU A 74 8.02 -12.07 3.88
CA GLU A 74 9.05 -11.16 4.39
C GLU A 74 10.34 -11.84 4.85
N ASP A 75 10.70 -12.95 4.18
CA ASP A 75 11.95 -13.65 4.43
C ASP A 75 13.12 -12.91 3.77
N LYS A 76 13.85 -12.13 4.57
CA LYS A 76 15.06 -11.40 4.13
C LYS A 76 16.15 -12.31 3.57
N THR A 77 16.20 -13.58 3.97
CA THR A 77 17.24 -14.51 3.50
C THR A 77 17.14 -14.81 2.00
N GLN A 78 15.98 -14.55 1.38
CA GLN A 78 15.74 -14.75 -0.05
C GLN A 78 16.21 -13.56 -0.91
N TYR A 79 16.57 -12.42 -0.32
CA TYR A 79 16.82 -11.19 -1.08
C TYR A 79 18.00 -11.34 -2.04
N ALA A 80 19.15 -11.85 -1.55
CA ALA A 80 20.33 -12.04 -2.36
C ALA A 80 20.07 -13.02 -3.53
N ASN A 81 19.44 -14.16 -3.25
CA ASN A 81 19.07 -15.16 -4.25
C ASN A 81 18.15 -14.57 -5.32
N PHE A 82 17.16 -13.77 -4.93
CA PHE A 82 16.27 -13.12 -5.87
C PHE A 82 17.00 -12.12 -6.79
N ILE A 83 17.97 -11.38 -6.25
CA ILE A 83 18.79 -10.44 -7.04
C ILE A 83 19.63 -11.21 -8.06
N GLU A 84 20.31 -12.28 -7.66
CA GLU A 84 21.12 -13.12 -8.54
C GLU A 84 20.27 -13.77 -9.66
N GLU A 85 19.15 -14.40 -9.30
CA GLU A 85 18.21 -14.98 -10.26
C GLU A 85 17.68 -13.94 -11.26
N SER A 86 17.46 -12.70 -10.79
CA SER A 86 16.99 -11.60 -11.61
C SER A 86 18.06 -11.09 -12.59
N ASP A 87 19.32 -10.99 -12.16
CA ASP A 87 20.42 -10.61 -13.06
C ASP A 87 20.65 -11.67 -14.15
N ILE A 88 20.61 -12.98 -13.81
CA ILE A 88 20.66 -14.08 -14.81
C ILE A 88 19.51 -13.98 -15.82
N LEU A 89 18.30 -13.66 -15.34
CA LEU A 89 17.14 -13.52 -16.21
C LEU A 89 17.25 -12.27 -17.11
N LEU A 90 17.79 -11.17 -16.59
CA LEU A 90 18.04 -9.95 -17.38
C LEU A 90 18.98 -10.24 -18.54
N ASP A 91 20.07 -10.98 -18.33
CA ASP A 91 21.02 -11.33 -19.39
C ASP A 91 20.34 -12.10 -20.54
N LYS A 92 19.38 -12.98 -20.22
CA LYS A 92 18.57 -13.69 -21.22
C LYS A 92 17.67 -12.75 -22.02
N PHE A 93 17.04 -11.77 -21.37
CA PHE A 93 16.21 -10.80 -22.10
C PHE A 93 17.04 -9.79 -22.90
N LEU A 94 18.22 -9.40 -22.41
CA LEU A 94 19.10 -8.45 -23.09
C LEU A 94 19.79 -9.05 -24.32
N SER A 95 19.99 -10.36 -24.33
CA SER A 95 20.54 -11.09 -25.49
C SER A 95 19.48 -11.42 -26.56
N GLU A 96 18.19 -11.25 -26.26
CA GLU A 96 17.11 -11.47 -27.22
C GLU A 96 17.06 -10.35 -28.27
N LYS A 97 16.99 -10.72 -29.55
CA LYS A 97 17.00 -9.78 -30.68
C LYS A 97 15.64 -9.64 -31.36
N SER A 98 14.63 -10.39 -30.93
CA SER A 98 13.27 -10.28 -31.48
C SER A 98 12.66 -8.90 -31.23
N LYS A 99 11.84 -8.44 -32.17
CA LYS A 99 11.07 -7.20 -32.01
C LYS A 99 9.77 -7.51 -31.27
N SER A 100 9.76 -7.34 -29.96
CA SER A 100 8.55 -7.55 -29.14
C SER A 100 8.41 -6.47 -28.07
N PRO A 101 7.20 -5.90 -27.88
CA PRO A 101 6.95 -4.95 -26.79
C PRO A 101 7.12 -5.58 -25.39
N TYR A 102 7.15 -6.92 -25.31
CA TYR A 102 7.29 -7.64 -24.05
C TYR A 102 8.72 -7.68 -23.52
N ILE A 103 9.75 -7.44 -24.34
CA ILE A 103 11.15 -7.52 -23.89
C ILE A 103 11.45 -6.40 -22.89
N TYR A 104 11.36 -5.15 -23.33
CA TYR A 104 11.65 -4.02 -22.44
C TYR A 104 10.59 -3.85 -21.36
N TYR A 105 9.35 -4.32 -21.57
CA TYR A 105 8.36 -4.45 -20.51
C TYR A 105 8.84 -5.38 -19.38
N CYS A 106 9.30 -6.60 -19.70
CA CYS A 106 9.80 -7.55 -18.71
C CYS A 106 11.10 -7.09 -18.04
N ILE A 107 12.05 -6.54 -18.82
CA ILE A 107 13.30 -5.97 -18.28
C ILE A 107 12.99 -4.85 -17.28
N THR A 108 12.08 -3.95 -17.63
CA THR A 108 11.63 -2.86 -16.75
C THR A 108 11.07 -3.43 -15.44
N ASP A 109 10.16 -4.39 -15.53
CA ASP A 109 9.51 -5.00 -14.37
C ASP A 109 10.51 -5.72 -13.45
N ILE A 110 11.49 -6.44 -14.02
CA ILE A 110 12.58 -7.06 -13.23
C ILE A 110 13.37 -5.99 -12.49
N TYR A 111 13.81 -4.92 -13.17
CA TYR A 111 14.54 -3.84 -12.50
C TYR A 111 13.71 -3.12 -11.42
N LEU A 112 12.40 -2.94 -11.62
CA LEU A 112 11.52 -2.38 -10.59
C LEU A 112 11.44 -3.28 -9.35
N LYS A 113 11.31 -4.60 -9.53
CA LYS A 113 11.32 -5.56 -8.41
C LYS A 113 12.67 -5.56 -7.69
N MET A 114 13.78 -5.53 -8.43
CA MET A 114 15.11 -5.40 -7.84
C MET A 114 15.27 -4.09 -7.07
N ALA A 115 14.78 -2.97 -7.60
CA ALA A 115 14.81 -1.68 -6.91
C ALA A 115 14.02 -1.74 -5.60
N TYR A 116 12.86 -2.39 -5.61
CA TYR A 116 12.04 -2.59 -4.42
C TYR A 116 12.77 -3.45 -3.37
N ILE A 117 13.35 -4.59 -3.75
CA ILE A 117 14.12 -5.45 -2.83
C ILE A 117 15.31 -4.70 -2.23
N ASN A 118 16.08 -3.95 -3.05
CA ASN A 118 17.18 -3.12 -2.54
C ASN A 118 16.68 -2.02 -1.59
N THR A 119 15.46 -1.51 -1.76
CA THR A 119 14.88 -0.54 -0.82
C THR A 119 14.53 -1.18 0.52
N LEU A 120 13.97 -2.41 0.50
CA LEU A 120 13.71 -3.18 1.73
C LEU A 120 14.99 -3.59 2.47
N ASP A 121 16.07 -3.78 1.71
CA ASP A 121 17.41 -4.05 2.22
C ASP A 121 18.20 -2.79 2.60
N GLU A 122 17.54 -1.61 2.57
CA GLU A 122 18.16 -0.30 2.88
C GLU A 122 19.35 0.09 1.97
N SER A 123 19.55 -0.66 0.88
CA SER A 123 20.56 -0.43 -0.17
C SER A 123 20.09 0.65 -1.16
N TYR A 124 19.87 1.87 -0.68
CA TYR A 124 19.22 2.96 -1.44
C TYR A 124 19.95 3.35 -2.74
N PHE A 125 21.28 3.32 -2.76
CA PHE A 125 22.06 3.61 -3.97
C PHE A 125 21.79 2.56 -5.06
N SER A 126 21.87 1.27 -4.71
CA SER A 126 21.54 0.16 -5.61
C SER A 126 20.09 0.23 -6.09
N ALA A 127 19.15 0.54 -5.19
CA ALA A 127 17.74 0.73 -5.54
C ALA A 127 17.57 1.82 -6.61
N ALA A 128 18.22 2.96 -6.42
CA ALA A 128 18.15 4.09 -7.33
C ALA A 128 18.80 3.79 -8.70
N LEU A 129 19.91 3.04 -8.74
CA LEU A 129 20.50 2.56 -10.01
C LEU A 129 19.57 1.63 -10.78
N LYS A 130 18.94 0.67 -10.10
CA LYS A 130 17.99 -0.26 -10.73
C LYS A 130 16.75 0.50 -11.22
N LEU A 131 16.25 1.47 -10.46
CA LEU A 131 15.14 2.34 -10.88
C LEU A 131 15.48 3.18 -12.13
N LYS A 132 16.71 3.73 -12.20
CA LYS A 132 17.21 4.43 -13.39
C LYS A 132 17.24 3.52 -14.63
N LYS A 133 17.70 2.27 -14.49
CA LYS A 133 17.69 1.28 -15.58
C LYS A 133 16.26 0.98 -16.03
N ALA A 134 15.36 0.67 -15.09
CA ALA A 134 13.96 0.43 -15.39
C ALA A 134 13.35 1.59 -16.21
N ARG A 135 13.62 2.83 -15.79
CA ARG A 135 13.16 4.03 -16.49
C ARG A 135 13.66 4.11 -17.92
N SER A 136 14.94 3.85 -18.15
CA SER A 136 15.52 3.86 -19.50
C SER A 136 14.78 2.89 -20.42
N TYR A 137 14.59 1.64 -19.97
CA TYR A 137 13.94 0.62 -20.80
C TYR A 137 12.46 0.90 -21.07
N ILE A 138 11.70 1.40 -20.09
CA ILE A 138 10.27 1.68 -20.33
C ILE A 138 10.05 2.87 -21.26
N ILE A 139 10.93 3.88 -21.20
CA ILE A 139 10.87 5.03 -22.13
C ILE A 139 11.12 4.54 -23.56
N GLU A 140 12.15 3.73 -23.77
CA GLU A 140 12.44 3.17 -25.10
C GLU A 140 11.32 2.23 -25.58
N ASN A 141 10.74 1.42 -24.69
CA ASN A 141 9.60 0.58 -25.07
C ASN A 141 8.38 1.40 -25.47
N ASN A 142 8.10 2.49 -24.75
CA ASN A 142 6.97 3.36 -25.05
C ASN A 142 7.17 4.16 -26.34
N LYS A 143 8.41 4.52 -26.68
CA LYS A 143 8.74 5.12 -27.99
C LYS A 143 8.56 4.11 -29.13
N ALA A 144 9.07 2.88 -28.95
CA ALA A 144 9.00 1.84 -29.98
C ALA A 144 7.58 1.27 -30.17
N TYR A 145 6.80 1.22 -29.09
CA TYR A 145 5.46 0.61 -29.05
C TYR A 145 4.45 1.51 -28.30
N PRO A 146 4.09 2.68 -28.84
CA PRO A 146 3.25 3.67 -28.15
C PRO A 146 1.83 3.17 -27.84
N ASN A 147 1.34 2.18 -28.61
CA ASN A 147 0.01 1.60 -28.41
C ASN A 147 0.01 0.39 -27.46
N PHE A 148 1.19 -0.01 -26.93
CA PHE A 148 1.28 -1.14 -26.01
C PHE A 148 0.83 -0.75 -24.60
N ILE A 149 -0.47 -0.90 -24.34
CA ILE A 149 -1.14 -0.49 -23.10
C ILE A 149 -0.44 -0.97 -21.81
N PRO A 150 0.10 -2.20 -21.70
CA PRO A 150 0.78 -2.65 -20.48
C PRO A 150 1.95 -1.77 -20.01
N ASN A 151 2.56 -0.96 -20.90
CA ASN A 151 3.59 0.01 -20.49
C ASN A 151 3.09 1.01 -19.43
N LYS A 152 1.79 1.32 -19.45
CA LYS A 152 1.16 2.25 -18.49
C LYS A 152 1.39 1.83 -17.04
N LYS A 153 1.56 0.53 -16.75
CA LYS A 153 1.87 0.03 -15.40
C LYS A 153 3.16 0.64 -14.86
N ALA A 154 4.27 0.37 -15.54
CA ALA A 154 5.58 0.78 -15.09
C ALA A 154 5.74 2.31 -15.17
N LEU A 155 5.23 2.94 -16.23
CA LEU A 155 5.21 4.40 -16.35
C LEU A 155 4.43 5.05 -15.21
N GLY A 156 3.28 4.48 -14.85
CA GLY A 156 2.45 4.97 -13.76
C GLY A 156 3.15 4.88 -12.41
N LEU A 157 3.62 3.68 -12.06
CA LEU A 157 4.36 3.45 -10.81
C LEU A 157 5.61 4.32 -10.69
N MET A 158 6.37 4.51 -11.77
CA MET A 158 7.55 5.39 -11.75
C MET A 158 7.19 6.85 -11.55
N ASN A 159 6.13 7.34 -12.20
CA ASN A 159 5.67 8.72 -12.05
C ASN A 159 5.29 9.02 -10.59
N ILE A 160 4.58 8.08 -9.95
CA ILE A 160 4.22 8.19 -8.54
C ILE A 160 5.44 8.10 -7.64
N ALA A 161 6.31 7.11 -7.84
CA ALA A 161 7.50 6.92 -7.02
C ALA A 161 8.39 8.16 -7.06
N LEU A 162 8.71 8.67 -8.26
CA LEU A 162 9.54 9.87 -8.44
C LEU A 162 8.87 11.15 -7.94
N GLY A 163 7.55 11.26 -8.07
CA GLY A 163 6.79 12.39 -7.52
C GLY A 163 6.64 12.38 -5.99
N SER A 164 6.95 11.25 -5.34
CA SER A 164 6.81 11.05 -3.90
C SER A 164 8.15 11.02 -3.14
N ILE A 165 9.29 11.20 -3.84
CA ILE A 165 10.62 11.23 -3.22
C ILE A 165 10.72 12.46 -2.29
N PRO A 166 11.02 12.28 -0.98
CA PRO A 166 11.24 13.41 -0.08
C PRO A 166 12.45 14.26 -0.52
N GLU A 167 12.42 15.56 -0.23
CA GLU A 167 13.54 16.47 -0.57
C GLU A 167 14.89 16.04 0.01
N SER A 168 14.91 15.36 1.16
CA SER A 168 16.13 14.79 1.76
C SER A 168 16.85 13.77 0.85
N TYR A 169 16.17 13.28 -0.18
CA TYR A 169 16.69 12.36 -1.19
C TYR A 169 16.76 12.99 -2.58
N SER A 170 16.92 14.32 -2.66
CA SER A 170 17.03 15.05 -3.93
C SER A 170 18.15 14.53 -4.85
N TRP A 171 19.26 14.08 -4.28
CA TRP A 171 20.36 13.45 -5.01
C TRP A 171 19.90 12.26 -5.89
N MET A 172 18.89 11.52 -5.43
CA MET A 172 18.33 10.40 -6.18
C MET A 172 17.56 10.89 -7.42
N MET A 173 16.86 12.02 -7.31
CA MET A 173 16.17 12.64 -8.44
C MET A 173 17.17 13.12 -9.51
N GLU A 174 18.28 13.72 -9.09
CA GLU A 174 19.37 14.13 -9.99
C GLU A 174 20.00 12.94 -10.71
N MET A 175 20.26 11.85 -9.98
CA MET A 175 20.83 10.63 -10.56
C MET A 175 19.91 9.99 -11.62
N ILE A 176 18.60 10.02 -11.38
CA ILE A 176 17.59 9.48 -12.31
C ILE A 176 17.31 10.44 -13.48
N GLY A 177 17.51 11.73 -13.28
CA GLY A 177 17.54 12.77 -14.31
C GLY A 177 16.17 13.31 -14.74
N LEU A 178 15.06 12.90 -14.11
CA LEU A 178 13.71 13.36 -14.46
C LEU A 178 12.77 13.39 -13.23
N ARG A 179 11.81 14.31 -13.23
CA ARG A 179 10.74 14.41 -12.23
C ARG A 179 9.56 13.50 -12.61
N GLY A 180 8.85 12.99 -11.61
CA GLY A 180 7.58 12.29 -11.79
C GLY A 180 6.39 13.14 -11.36
N SER A 181 5.20 12.77 -11.82
CA SER A 181 3.94 13.38 -11.39
C SER A 181 3.00 12.31 -10.82
N VAL A 182 2.63 12.44 -9.54
CA VAL A 182 1.68 11.53 -8.88
C VAL A 182 0.37 11.45 -9.66
N ASN A 183 -0.19 12.60 -10.06
CA ASN A 183 -1.45 12.67 -10.79
C ASN A 183 -1.37 11.95 -12.15
N GLU A 184 -0.27 12.14 -12.87
CA GLU A 184 -0.07 11.44 -14.15
C GLU A 184 0.08 9.93 -13.93
N GLY A 185 0.80 9.53 -12.88
CA GLY A 185 0.95 8.12 -12.58
C GLY A 185 -0.37 7.44 -12.20
N LEU A 186 -1.22 8.10 -11.41
CA LEU A 186 -2.57 7.63 -11.08
C LEU A 186 -3.43 7.50 -12.33
N ARG A 187 -3.38 8.48 -13.24
CA ARG A 187 -4.12 8.45 -14.51
C ARG A 187 -3.70 7.25 -15.37
N LEU A 188 -2.39 7.02 -15.53
CA LEU A 188 -1.87 5.89 -16.31
C LEU A 188 -2.31 4.54 -15.74
N LEU A 189 -2.27 4.39 -14.41
CA LEU A 189 -2.73 3.16 -13.74
C LEU A 189 -4.24 2.97 -13.87
N LYS A 190 -5.03 4.04 -13.72
CA LYS A 190 -6.49 4.01 -13.95
C LYS A 190 -6.82 3.57 -15.37
N ASP A 191 -6.19 4.17 -16.37
CA ASP A 191 -6.38 3.81 -17.77
C ASP A 191 -6.09 2.32 -18.03
N LEU A 192 -5.00 1.81 -17.45
CA LEU A 192 -4.64 0.39 -17.57
C LEU A 192 -5.72 -0.50 -16.93
N SER A 193 -6.21 -0.15 -15.74
CA SER A 193 -7.26 -0.91 -15.07
C SER A 193 -8.57 -0.90 -15.84
N ILE A 194 -8.94 0.21 -16.47
CA ILE A 194 -10.12 0.29 -17.35
C ILE A 194 -9.93 -0.59 -18.59
N ALA A 195 -8.76 -0.52 -19.23
CA ALA A 195 -8.48 -1.36 -20.40
C ALA A 195 -8.50 -2.85 -20.05
N ALA A 196 -7.92 -3.23 -18.90
CA ALA A 196 -7.88 -4.61 -18.44
C ALA A 196 -9.25 -5.14 -17.98
N SER A 197 -10.17 -4.27 -17.56
CA SER A 197 -11.52 -4.68 -17.17
C SER A 197 -12.49 -4.82 -18.36
N THR A 198 -12.20 -4.17 -19.48
CA THR A 198 -13.10 -4.10 -20.65
C THR A 198 -12.60 -4.87 -21.88
N SER A 199 -11.29 -5.05 -22.04
CA SER A 199 -10.68 -5.74 -23.18
C SER A 199 -10.25 -7.18 -22.85
N ALA A 200 -10.70 -8.14 -23.67
CA ALA A 200 -10.25 -9.53 -23.57
C ALA A 200 -8.73 -9.69 -23.80
N GLU A 201 -8.11 -8.77 -24.55
CA GLU A 201 -6.67 -8.78 -24.81
C GLU A 201 -5.85 -8.53 -23.53
N TYR A 202 -6.33 -7.61 -22.67
CA TYR A 202 -5.60 -7.13 -21.48
C TYR A 202 -6.10 -7.73 -20.17
N LYS A 203 -7.13 -8.58 -20.21
CA LYS A 203 -7.71 -9.21 -19.01
C LYS A 203 -6.68 -9.86 -18.08
N TRP A 204 -5.61 -10.44 -18.64
CA TRP A 204 -4.56 -11.12 -17.89
C TRP A 204 -3.84 -10.24 -16.86
N ILE A 205 -3.78 -8.92 -17.06
CA ILE A 205 -3.11 -7.96 -16.15
C ILE A 205 -4.09 -7.28 -15.18
N PHE A 206 -5.38 -7.62 -15.24
CA PHE A 206 -6.42 -6.92 -14.47
C PHE A 206 -6.10 -6.85 -12.97
N THR A 207 -5.81 -8.00 -12.34
CA THR A 207 -5.51 -8.06 -10.91
C THR A 207 -4.36 -7.14 -10.51
N GLU A 208 -3.24 -7.20 -11.25
CA GLU A 208 -2.06 -6.38 -10.98
C GLU A 208 -2.33 -4.89 -11.21
N SER A 209 -3.04 -4.55 -12.29
CA SER A 209 -3.38 -3.17 -12.61
C SER A 209 -4.24 -2.53 -11.52
N LEU A 210 -5.29 -3.23 -11.08
CA LEU A 210 -6.22 -2.74 -10.06
C LEU A 210 -5.54 -2.64 -8.70
N LEU A 211 -4.69 -3.61 -8.36
CA LEU A 211 -3.85 -3.57 -7.16
C LEU A 211 -2.92 -2.34 -7.16
N SER A 212 -2.19 -2.14 -8.26
CA SER A 212 -1.26 -1.03 -8.44
C SER A 212 -1.97 0.32 -8.36
N TYR A 213 -3.10 0.45 -9.05
CA TYR A 213 -3.89 1.67 -9.02
C TYR A 213 -4.43 1.97 -7.63
N THR A 214 -5.04 0.98 -6.97
CA THR A 214 -5.63 1.15 -5.63
C THR A 214 -4.58 1.55 -4.61
N PHE A 215 -3.43 0.85 -4.54
CA PHE A 215 -2.39 1.22 -3.58
C PHE A 215 -1.78 2.58 -3.86
N SER A 216 -1.56 2.90 -5.12
CA SER A 216 -1.08 4.22 -5.50
C SER A 216 -2.07 5.31 -5.06
N TYR A 217 -3.36 5.09 -5.30
CA TYR A 217 -4.42 6.01 -4.94
C TYR A 217 -4.48 6.23 -3.42
N VAL A 218 -4.63 5.17 -2.62
CA VAL A 218 -4.81 5.31 -1.16
C VAL A 218 -3.59 5.88 -0.45
N ASN A 219 -2.39 5.75 -1.02
CA ASN A 219 -1.15 6.27 -0.42
C ASN A 219 -0.78 7.68 -0.89
N THR A 220 -1.40 8.21 -1.95
CA THR A 220 -0.98 9.50 -2.53
C THR A 220 -2.12 10.50 -2.73
N SER A 221 -3.37 10.04 -2.78
CA SER A 221 -4.53 10.92 -2.89
C SER A 221 -4.70 11.73 -1.60
N VAL A 222 -4.68 13.05 -1.75
CA VAL A 222 -4.85 14.01 -0.64
C VAL A 222 -6.33 14.38 -0.46
N ASN A 223 -7.16 14.17 -1.49
CA ASN A 223 -8.59 14.46 -1.47
C ASN A 223 -9.40 13.18 -1.18
N LYS A 224 -10.34 13.27 -0.23
CA LYS A 224 -11.25 12.17 0.13
C LYS A 224 -12.48 12.07 -0.77
N ASN A 225 -12.45 12.64 -1.97
CA ASN A 225 -13.45 12.33 -2.97
C ASN A 225 -13.26 10.88 -3.42
N LYS A 226 -14.34 10.12 -3.52
CA LYS A 226 -14.28 8.74 -4.00
C LYS A 226 -13.88 8.72 -5.47
N ASP A 227 -13.00 7.80 -5.83
CA ASP A 227 -12.72 7.52 -7.23
C ASP A 227 -13.81 6.60 -7.77
N GLU A 228 -14.55 7.07 -8.77
CA GLU A 228 -15.71 6.36 -9.33
C GLU A 228 -15.35 4.96 -9.84
N PHE A 229 -14.15 4.79 -10.43
CA PHE A 229 -13.72 3.50 -10.94
C PHE A 229 -13.44 2.51 -9.80
N LEU A 230 -12.68 2.90 -8.78
CA LEU A 230 -12.41 2.05 -7.60
C LEU A 230 -13.69 1.78 -6.79
N GLU A 231 -14.57 2.77 -6.64
CA GLU A 231 -15.89 2.57 -6.04
C GLU A 231 -16.70 1.55 -6.83
N SER A 232 -16.78 1.66 -8.16
CA SER A 232 -17.47 0.66 -8.98
C SER A 232 -16.85 -0.73 -8.86
N ALA A 233 -15.52 -0.81 -8.73
CA ALA A 233 -14.78 -2.06 -8.62
C ALA A 233 -15.05 -2.77 -7.28
N TYR A 234 -15.14 -2.04 -6.18
CA TYR A 234 -15.22 -2.61 -4.82
C TYR A 234 -16.62 -2.55 -4.17
N LEU A 235 -17.46 -1.59 -4.53
CA LEU A 235 -18.74 -1.29 -3.89
C LEU A 235 -19.97 -1.67 -4.74
N SER A 236 -19.79 -2.29 -5.91
CA SER A 236 -20.94 -2.79 -6.67
C SER A 236 -21.76 -3.76 -5.81
N LYS A 237 -23.08 -3.54 -5.71
CA LYS A 237 -24.02 -4.31 -4.85
C LYS A 237 -23.96 -5.85 -5.01
N LYS A 238 -23.37 -6.33 -6.11
CA LYS A 238 -22.90 -7.71 -6.24
C LYS A 238 -21.39 -7.68 -6.03
N ILE A 239 -20.90 -8.15 -4.88
CA ILE A 239 -19.47 -8.35 -4.69
C ILE A 239 -19.00 -9.22 -5.85
N ASN A 240 -18.06 -8.70 -6.65
CA ASN A 240 -17.61 -9.38 -7.86
C ASN A 240 -17.02 -10.75 -7.47
N ALA A 241 -17.55 -11.83 -8.05
CA ALA A 241 -17.10 -13.20 -7.76
C ALA A 241 -15.59 -13.37 -7.93
N THR A 242 -14.96 -12.62 -8.84
CA THR A 242 -13.51 -12.59 -9.02
C THR A 242 -12.78 -12.03 -7.78
N LEU A 243 -13.29 -10.96 -7.16
CA LEU A 243 -12.71 -10.40 -5.92
C LEU A 243 -12.74 -11.42 -4.79
N MET A 244 -13.86 -12.14 -4.64
CA MET A 244 -14.04 -13.17 -3.61
C MET A 244 -13.11 -14.39 -3.77
N THR A 245 -12.37 -14.47 -4.86
CA THR A 245 -11.39 -15.54 -5.10
C THR A 245 -9.93 -15.09 -5.02
N SER A 246 -9.67 -13.78 -5.14
CA SER A 246 -8.32 -13.23 -5.22
C SER A 246 -7.90 -12.54 -3.92
N GLN A 247 -6.94 -13.12 -3.20
CA GLN A 247 -6.42 -12.57 -1.94
C GLN A 247 -5.84 -11.17 -2.11
N LEU A 248 -5.11 -10.92 -3.21
CA LEU A 248 -4.54 -9.60 -3.49
C LEU A 248 -5.63 -8.56 -3.71
N LEU A 249 -6.72 -8.91 -4.41
CA LEU A 249 -7.81 -7.96 -4.63
C LEU A 249 -8.67 -7.73 -3.39
N LEU A 250 -8.81 -8.71 -2.49
CA LEU A 250 -9.44 -8.52 -1.19
C LEU A 250 -8.63 -7.58 -0.32
N TYR A 251 -7.30 -7.75 -0.30
CA TYR A 251 -6.40 -6.85 0.41
C TYR A 251 -6.47 -5.42 -0.15
N SER A 252 -6.51 -5.29 -1.48
CA SER A 252 -6.71 -4.02 -2.20
C SER A 252 -8.03 -3.34 -1.84
N GLY A 253 -9.15 -4.08 -1.93
CA GLY A 253 -10.48 -3.57 -1.60
C GLY A 253 -10.63 -3.19 -0.14
N ALA A 254 -10.10 -4.01 0.78
CA ALA A 254 -10.09 -3.68 2.21
C ALA A 254 -9.28 -2.40 2.49
N SER A 255 -8.16 -2.21 1.80
CA SER A 255 -7.35 -0.99 1.91
C SER A 255 -8.08 0.24 1.39
N TYR A 256 -8.80 0.12 0.27
CA TYR A 256 -9.65 1.17 -0.28
C TYR A 256 -10.78 1.56 0.70
N LEU A 257 -11.53 0.58 1.22
CA LEU A 257 -12.62 0.82 2.16
C LEU A 257 -12.12 1.46 3.46
N LYS A 258 -10.99 0.97 3.99
CA LYS A 258 -10.34 1.55 5.17
C LYS A 258 -9.90 3.00 4.95
N TYR A 259 -9.40 3.36 3.77
CA TYR A 259 -9.03 4.74 3.44
C TYR A 259 -10.21 5.72 3.59
N TYR A 260 -11.44 5.29 3.29
CA TYR A 260 -12.67 6.07 3.49
C TYR A 260 -13.35 5.86 4.84
N GLY A 261 -12.76 5.08 5.75
CA GLY A 261 -13.38 4.76 7.04
C GLY A 261 -14.59 3.83 6.96
N ASP A 262 -14.80 3.11 5.84
CA ASP A 262 -15.89 2.14 5.69
C ASP A 262 -15.51 0.79 6.34
N ASN A 263 -15.49 0.78 7.68
CA ASN A 263 -15.06 -0.39 8.44
C ASN A 263 -16.04 -1.57 8.35
N GLU A 264 -17.35 -1.32 8.23
CA GLU A 264 -18.33 -2.39 8.01
C GLU A 264 -18.16 -3.02 6.62
N GLY A 265 -17.84 -2.22 5.60
CA GLY A 265 -17.44 -2.72 4.28
C GLY A 265 -16.23 -3.65 4.35
N VAL A 266 -15.18 -3.27 5.11
CA VAL A 266 -13.99 -4.12 5.33
C VAL A 266 -14.38 -5.46 5.97
N ILE A 267 -15.16 -5.43 7.06
CA ILE A 267 -15.59 -6.64 7.76
C ILE A 267 -16.42 -7.52 6.83
N ASN A 268 -17.36 -6.95 6.09
CA ASN A 268 -18.21 -7.68 5.16
C ASN A 268 -17.38 -8.34 4.03
N LEU A 269 -16.42 -7.60 3.46
CA LEU A 269 -15.55 -8.09 2.39
C LEU A 269 -14.68 -9.28 2.87
N LEU A 270 -14.08 -9.16 4.05
CA LEU A 270 -13.12 -10.15 4.55
C LEU A 270 -13.78 -11.34 5.26
N SER A 271 -14.96 -11.17 5.88
CA SER A 271 -15.63 -12.25 6.61
C SER A 271 -16.23 -13.33 5.72
N HIS A 272 -16.54 -13.00 4.46
CA HIS A 272 -17.14 -13.94 3.51
C HIS A 272 -16.11 -14.64 2.62
N TYR A 273 -14.83 -14.34 2.79
CA TYR A 273 -13.79 -14.89 1.94
C TYR A 273 -13.55 -16.39 2.22
N LYS A 274 -13.42 -17.17 1.15
CA LYS A 274 -13.09 -18.60 1.19
C LYS A 274 -11.73 -18.85 0.53
N ILE A 275 -10.77 -19.31 1.31
CA ILE A 275 -9.44 -19.69 0.82
C ILE A 275 -9.49 -21.12 0.27
N LYS A 276 -8.97 -21.33 -0.94
CA LYS A 276 -8.61 -22.67 -1.41
C LYS A 276 -7.38 -23.14 -0.64
N SER A 277 -7.42 -24.34 -0.07
CA SER A 277 -6.32 -24.89 0.74
C SER A 277 -4.96 -24.94 0.02
N THR A 278 -4.95 -24.94 -1.31
CA THR A 278 -3.75 -25.01 -2.16
C THR A 278 -3.13 -23.65 -2.51
N THR A 279 -3.74 -22.54 -2.09
CA THR A 279 -3.22 -21.18 -2.37
C THR A 279 -2.20 -20.74 -1.34
N GLN A 280 -1.19 -19.98 -1.78
CA GLN A 280 -0.28 -19.29 -0.84
C GLN A 280 -1.12 -18.34 0.02
N LYS A 281 -1.05 -18.50 1.34
CA LYS A 281 -1.88 -17.72 2.27
C LYS A 281 -1.34 -16.29 2.43
N MET A 282 -2.22 -15.31 2.28
CA MET A 282 -1.96 -13.91 2.57
C MET A 282 -2.38 -13.59 4.01
N TYR A 283 -1.45 -13.79 4.96
CA TYR A 283 -1.72 -13.65 6.39
C TYR A 283 -2.23 -12.25 6.79
N PHE A 284 -1.85 -11.21 6.05
CA PHE A 284 -2.30 -9.83 6.28
C PHE A 284 -3.83 -9.65 6.24
N LEU A 285 -4.58 -10.54 5.58
CA LEU A 285 -6.05 -10.51 5.61
C LEU A 285 -6.60 -10.80 7.02
N ASP A 286 -5.98 -11.74 7.76
CA ASP A 286 -6.36 -12.03 9.16
C ASP A 286 -6.10 -10.81 10.05
N TYR A 287 -4.99 -10.11 9.83
CA TYR A 287 -4.66 -8.87 10.53
C TYR A 287 -5.67 -7.75 10.25
N LEU A 288 -6.00 -7.49 8.97
CA LEU A 288 -6.97 -6.46 8.59
C LEU A 288 -8.36 -6.73 9.16
N LEU A 289 -8.81 -7.99 9.13
CA LEU A 289 -10.10 -8.36 9.73
C LEU A 289 -10.07 -8.19 11.25
N GLY A 290 -8.99 -8.60 11.92
CA GLY A 290 -8.81 -8.40 13.36
C GLY A 290 -8.79 -6.93 13.75
N GLU A 291 -8.13 -6.08 12.97
CA GLU A 291 -8.08 -4.63 13.17
C GLU A 291 -9.46 -3.99 12.95
N ALA A 292 -10.16 -4.36 11.88
CA ALA A 292 -11.49 -3.83 11.61
C ALA A 292 -12.50 -4.21 12.72
N LEU A 293 -12.44 -5.45 13.20
CA LEU A 293 -13.24 -5.90 14.35
C LEU A 293 -12.86 -5.15 15.65
N LEU A 294 -11.58 -4.79 15.83
CA LEU A 294 -11.16 -3.98 16.98
C LEU A 294 -11.79 -2.59 16.92
N TYR A 295 -11.87 -1.97 15.74
CA TYR A 295 -12.43 -0.62 15.62
C TYR A 295 -13.91 -0.51 16.00
N LYS A 296 -14.67 -1.62 15.93
CA LYS A 296 -16.02 -1.73 16.52
C LYS A 296 -16.05 -2.35 17.91
N ILE A 297 -14.88 -2.61 18.51
CA ILE A 297 -14.69 -3.21 19.83
C ILE A 297 -15.35 -4.61 19.91
N ASP A 298 -15.32 -5.38 18.82
CA ASP A 298 -15.79 -6.76 18.80
C ASP A 298 -14.70 -7.70 19.36
N VAL A 299 -15.09 -8.57 20.29
CA VAL A 299 -14.20 -9.56 20.94
C VAL A 299 -13.57 -10.54 19.94
N LYS A 300 -14.20 -10.76 18.78
CA LYS A 300 -13.65 -11.58 17.69
C LYS A 300 -12.33 -11.03 17.16
N SER A 301 -12.06 -9.73 17.34
CA SER A 301 -10.75 -9.12 17.00
C SER A 301 -9.59 -9.89 17.63
N ILE A 302 -9.73 -10.33 18.89
CA ILE A 302 -8.69 -11.06 19.61
C ILE A 302 -8.34 -12.38 18.90
N PHE A 303 -9.34 -13.10 18.40
CA PHE A 303 -9.12 -14.35 17.68
C PHE A 303 -8.30 -14.13 16.41
N TRP A 304 -8.71 -13.19 15.56
CA TRP A 304 -8.05 -12.92 14.28
C TRP A 304 -6.64 -12.32 14.45
N LEU A 305 -6.46 -11.40 15.39
CA LEU A 305 -5.15 -10.83 15.71
C LEU A 305 -4.18 -11.89 16.28
N LYS A 306 -4.66 -12.79 17.15
CA LYS A 306 -3.84 -13.92 17.63
C LYS A 306 -3.53 -14.92 16.53
N LYS A 307 -4.50 -15.20 15.65
CA LYS A 307 -4.30 -16.06 14.47
C LYS A 307 -3.19 -15.51 13.58
N TYR A 308 -3.20 -14.21 13.30
CA TYR A 308 -2.11 -13.54 12.58
C TYR A 308 -0.75 -13.77 13.26
N LEU A 309 -0.62 -13.47 14.56
CA LEU A 309 0.64 -13.63 15.31
C LEU A 309 1.19 -15.06 15.31
N LYS A 310 0.29 -16.05 15.33
CA LYS A 310 0.63 -17.48 15.32
C LYS A 310 1.09 -17.95 13.94
N ASP A 311 0.29 -17.64 12.92
CA ASP A 311 0.42 -18.20 11.58
C ASP A 311 1.48 -17.45 10.76
N TYR A 312 1.60 -16.13 10.93
CA TYR A 312 2.54 -15.29 10.22
C TYR A 312 3.94 -15.31 10.85
N LYS A 313 4.97 -15.54 10.02
CA LYS A 313 6.38 -15.64 10.44
C LYS A 313 7.23 -14.41 10.07
N GLY A 314 6.74 -13.54 9.19
CA GLY A 314 7.38 -12.27 8.87
C GLY A 314 7.31 -11.26 10.03
N GLN A 315 7.89 -10.08 9.83
CA GLN A 315 8.09 -9.10 10.91
C GLN A 315 7.00 -8.03 10.96
N ASN A 316 6.34 -7.75 9.85
CA ASN A 316 5.38 -6.66 9.76
C ASN A 316 4.17 -6.83 10.67
N TYR A 317 3.72 -5.70 11.21
CA TYR A 317 2.61 -5.53 12.13
C TYR A 317 2.64 -6.40 13.39
N ARG A 318 3.72 -7.11 13.74
CA ARG A 318 3.72 -7.99 14.92
C ARG A 318 3.52 -7.20 16.21
N LYS A 319 4.31 -6.13 16.39
CA LYS A 319 4.26 -5.29 17.61
C LYS A 319 2.95 -4.53 17.68
N SER A 320 2.51 -3.94 16.58
CA SER A 320 1.23 -3.23 16.50
C SER A 320 0.03 -4.15 16.69
N THR A 321 0.10 -5.42 16.27
CA THR A 321 -0.93 -6.43 16.56
C THR A 321 -1.02 -6.72 18.05
N LEU A 322 0.12 -6.91 18.74
CA LEU A 322 0.15 -7.09 20.19
C LEU A 322 -0.41 -5.86 20.92
N GLN A 323 -0.02 -4.65 20.51
CA GLN A 323 -0.56 -3.42 21.07
C GLN A 323 -2.08 -3.31 20.85
N LYS A 324 -2.60 -3.68 19.68
CA LYS A 324 -4.04 -3.70 19.40
C LYS A 324 -4.81 -4.67 20.29
N ILE A 325 -4.25 -5.85 20.54
CA ILE A 325 -4.80 -6.79 21.54
C ILE A 325 -4.79 -6.14 22.93
N ALA A 326 -3.70 -5.48 23.32
CA ALA A 326 -3.62 -4.75 24.58
C ALA A 326 -4.71 -3.67 24.67
N TRP A 327 -4.88 -2.88 23.62
CA TRP A 327 -5.89 -1.82 23.53
C TRP A 327 -7.30 -2.34 23.76
N PHE A 328 -7.67 -3.47 23.14
CA PHE A 328 -8.96 -4.13 23.40
C PHE A 328 -9.15 -4.41 24.89
N TYR A 329 -8.14 -4.99 25.55
CA TYR A 329 -8.21 -5.30 26.97
C TYR A 329 -8.30 -4.04 27.83
N LEU A 330 -7.58 -2.97 27.50
CA LEU A 330 -7.66 -1.72 28.26
C LEU A 330 -9.05 -1.07 28.18
N VAL A 331 -9.61 -0.97 26.97
CA VAL A 331 -10.93 -0.31 26.80
C VAL A 331 -12.07 -1.14 27.37
N THR A 332 -11.90 -2.46 27.48
CA THR A 332 -12.84 -3.38 28.14
C THR A 332 -12.60 -3.57 29.64
N GLY A 333 -11.60 -2.90 30.22
CA GLY A 333 -11.37 -2.85 31.67
C GLY A 333 -10.41 -3.92 32.24
N ASN A 334 -9.73 -4.67 31.38
CA ASN A 334 -8.76 -5.69 31.78
C ASN A 334 -7.32 -5.14 31.74
N LEU A 335 -6.94 -4.44 32.80
CA LEU A 335 -5.61 -3.84 32.92
C LEU A 335 -4.48 -4.89 32.98
N TYR A 336 -4.73 -6.05 33.57
CA TYR A 336 -3.75 -7.14 33.65
C TYR A 336 -3.31 -7.59 32.26
N ASN A 337 -4.26 -7.93 31.38
CA ASN A 337 -3.95 -8.35 30.03
C ASN A 337 -3.37 -7.20 29.19
N TYR A 338 -3.82 -5.95 29.37
CA TYR A 338 -3.15 -4.80 28.73
C TYR A 338 -1.65 -4.80 29.04
N LYS A 339 -1.28 -4.86 30.33
CA LYS A 339 0.13 -4.85 30.75
C LYS A 339 0.89 -6.06 30.20
N TYR A 340 0.27 -7.24 30.20
CA TYR A 340 0.85 -8.45 29.61
C TYR A 340 1.18 -8.26 28.13
N TYR A 341 0.22 -7.85 27.29
CA TYR A 341 0.49 -7.70 25.85
C TYR A 341 1.46 -6.56 25.56
N MET A 342 1.43 -5.47 26.33
CA MET A 342 2.44 -4.39 26.20
C MET A 342 3.85 -4.86 26.60
N SER A 343 4.00 -5.81 27.52
CA SER A 343 5.32 -6.42 27.78
C SER A 343 5.77 -7.30 26.61
N GLN A 344 4.84 -8.00 25.96
CA GLN A 344 5.14 -8.78 24.75
C GLN A 344 5.60 -7.89 23.59
N VAL A 345 5.05 -6.68 23.45
CA VAL A 345 5.49 -5.70 22.42
C VAL A 345 7.00 -5.43 22.51
N LYS A 346 7.55 -5.33 23.72
CA LYS A 346 8.98 -5.03 23.95
C LYS A 346 9.90 -6.14 23.43
N ILE A 347 9.46 -7.39 23.53
CA ILE A 347 10.28 -8.57 23.23
C ILE A 347 9.95 -9.22 21.87
N SER A 348 8.91 -8.78 21.17
CA SER A 348 8.45 -9.43 19.93
C SER A 348 8.98 -8.76 18.67
N GLY A 349 9.86 -9.45 17.92
CA GLY A 349 10.28 -9.06 16.57
C GLY A 349 11.01 -7.71 16.47
N ALA A 350 11.38 -7.33 15.26
CA ALA A 350 11.99 -6.04 14.95
C ALA A 350 10.93 -4.92 14.77
N ALA A 351 11.30 -3.67 15.05
CA ALA A 351 10.46 -2.50 14.80
C ALA A 351 10.88 -1.82 13.47
N PHE A 352 10.54 -2.45 12.34
CA PHE A 352 10.89 -1.92 11.02
C PHE A 352 9.87 -0.89 10.53
N PHE A 353 8.58 -1.24 10.58
CA PHE A 353 7.47 -0.40 10.10
C PHE A 353 7.03 0.62 11.15
N GLU A 354 6.50 1.76 10.69
CA GLU A 354 6.13 2.90 11.55
C GLU A 354 5.16 2.52 12.67
N SER A 355 4.16 1.68 12.37
CA SER A 355 3.20 1.21 13.38
C SER A 355 3.84 0.36 14.47
N ASP A 356 4.86 -0.43 14.12
CA ASP A 356 5.60 -1.26 15.07
C ASP A 356 6.61 -0.43 15.87
N LYS A 357 7.22 0.59 15.26
CA LYS A 357 8.03 1.61 15.95
C LYS A 357 7.20 2.38 16.98
N GLN A 358 6.00 2.82 16.61
CA GLN A 358 5.08 3.47 17.54
C GLN A 358 4.64 2.53 18.67
N ALA A 359 4.30 1.28 18.34
CA ALA A 359 3.94 0.29 19.35
C ALA A 359 5.08 0.07 20.36
N MET A 360 6.32 -0.04 19.85
CA MET A 360 7.52 -0.16 20.68
C MET A 360 7.72 1.06 21.58
N LYS A 361 7.66 2.27 21.03
CA LYS A 361 7.80 3.53 21.78
C LYS A 361 6.78 3.60 22.93
N ASN A 362 5.50 3.39 22.62
CA ASN A 362 4.44 3.39 23.64
C ASN A 362 4.66 2.32 24.72
N ALA A 363 5.19 1.16 24.35
CA ALA A 363 5.51 0.13 25.33
C ALA A 363 6.68 0.55 26.23
N GLN A 364 7.70 1.20 25.69
CA GLN A 364 8.88 1.66 26.44
C GLN A 364 8.56 2.80 27.42
N GLU A 365 7.70 3.73 27.03
CA GLU A 365 7.28 4.86 27.88
C GLU A 365 6.52 4.42 29.14
N ASN A 366 5.95 3.21 29.15
CA ASN A 366 5.12 2.66 30.24
C ASN A 366 3.92 3.52 30.66
N ASP A 367 3.58 4.55 29.86
CA ASP A 367 2.40 5.37 30.07
C ASP A 367 1.14 4.59 29.67
N ILE A 368 0.18 4.48 30.58
CA ILE A 368 -1.09 3.80 30.31
C ILE A 368 -2.06 4.86 29.79
N PRO A 369 -2.50 4.78 28.52
CA PRO A 369 -3.37 5.80 27.97
C PRO A 369 -4.71 5.80 28.71
N ASN A 370 -5.34 6.96 28.79
CA ASN A 370 -6.69 7.06 29.32
C ASN A 370 -7.64 6.17 28.52
N ARG A 371 -8.35 5.26 29.20
CA ARG A 371 -9.20 4.26 28.54
C ARG A 371 -10.30 4.86 27.67
N TYR A 372 -10.80 6.05 28.00
CA TYR A 372 -11.88 6.71 27.25
C TYR A 372 -11.34 7.43 26.02
N LEU A 373 -10.19 8.08 26.13
CA LEU A 373 -9.46 8.63 24.96
C LEU A 373 -9.11 7.52 23.97
N LEU A 374 -8.59 6.39 24.47
CA LEU A 374 -8.28 5.25 23.63
C LEU A 374 -9.54 4.63 23.00
N LYS A 375 -10.63 4.48 23.77
CA LYS A 375 -11.89 3.95 23.23
C LYS A 375 -12.46 4.84 22.13
N SER A 376 -12.45 6.16 22.34
CA SER A 376 -12.89 7.14 21.34
C SER A 376 -12.02 7.08 20.09
N ARG A 377 -10.69 6.95 20.25
CA ARG A 377 -9.75 6.73 19.13
C ARG A 377 -10.08 5.49 18.32
N ILE A 378 -10.26 4.34 18.98
CA ILE A 378 -10.54 3.06 18.31
C ILE A 378 -11.81 3.16 17.46
N LEU A 379 -12.86 3.78 17.98
CA LEU A 379 -14.12 4.00 17.25
C LEU A 379 -13.93 4.98 16.08
N PHE A 380 -13.19 6.07 16.30
CA PHE A 380 -12.85 7.04 15.26
C PHE A 380 -12.08 6.40 14.10
N ASP A 381 -11.08 5.56 14.40
CA ASP A 381 -10.25 4.88 13.39
C ASP A 381 -11.09 3.94 12.50
N GLY A 382 -12.25 3.46 12.98
CA GLY A 382 -13.23 2.68 12.21
C GLY A 382 -14.36 3.49 11.57
N GLY A 383 -14.33 4.83 11.61
CA GLY A 383 -15.40 5.67 11.06
C GLY A 383 -16.67 5.77 11.92
N TYR A 384 -16.67 5.24 13.15
CA TYR A 384 -17.81 5.28 14.08
C TYR A 384 -17.85 6.61 14.85
N TYR A 385 -17.97 7.73 14.12
CA TYR A 385 -17.79 9.07 14.68
C TYR A 385 -18.80 9.43 15.77
N ARG A 386 -20.07 9.02 15.61
CA ARG A 386 -21.11 9.27 16.61
C ARG A 386 -20.82 8.53 17.91
N GLU A 387 -20.42 7.27 17.81
CA GLU A 387 -20.04 6.41 18.92
C GLU A 387 -18.79 6.97 19.62
N ALA A 388 -17.82 7.47 18.85
CA ALA A 388 -16.61 8.08 19.38
C ALA A 388 -16.89 9.33 20.23
N VAL A 389 -17.83 10.19 19.80
CA VAL A 389 -18.32 11.34 20.61
C VAL A 389 -19.08 10.86 21.84
N ARG A 390 -19.97 9.88 21.67
CA ARG A 390 -20.84 9.35 22.74
C ARG A 390 -20.03 8.81 23.92
N VAL A 391 -18.79 8.34 23.71
CA VAL A 391 -17.88 7.97 24.80
C VAL A 391 -17.79 9.07 25.86
N PHE A 392 -17.65 10.34 25.46
CA PHE A 392 -17.51 11.48 26.37
C PHE A 392 -18.84 12.10 26.79
N GLU A 393 -19.92 11.88 26.05
CA GLU A 393 -21.27 12.27 26.48
C GLU A 393 -21.70 11.48 27.71
N ILE A 394 -21.41 10.17 27.72
CA ILE A 394 -21.68 9.23 28.81
C ILE A 394 -20.63 9.40 29.93
N ASN A 395 -19.35 9.49 29.57
CA ASN A 395 -18.25 9.53 30.53
C ASN A 395 -17.65 10.94 30.55
N LYS A 396 -18.30 11.86 31.28
CA LYS A 396 -17.97 13.30 31.24
C LYS A 396 -16.46 13.53 31.43
N PRO A 397 -15.81 14.32 30.55
CA PRO A 397 -14.37 14.59 30.62
C PRO A 397 -13.90 15.12 31.98
N SER A 398 -14.71 15.93 32.65
CA SER A 398 -14.41 16.48 33.99
C SER A 398 -14.16 15.39 35.05
N TYR A 399 -14.75 14.22 34.91
CA TYR A 399 -14.55 13.11 35.84
C TYR A 399 -13.48 12.13 35.38
N THR A 400 -13.25 12.02 34.07
CA THR A 400 -12.46 10.93 33.48
C THR A 400 -11.06 11.35 33.02
N LEU A 401 -10.83 12.63 32.73
CA LEU A 401 -9.53 13.15 32.34
C LEU A 401 -8.83 13.74 33.56
N LYS A 402 -7.52 13.50 33.70
CA LYS A 402 -6.78 13.85 34.93
C LYS A 402 -5.57 14.73 34.68
N THR A 403 -4.97 14.64 33.49
CA THR A 403 -3.74 15.37 33.17
C THR A 403 -4.00 16.46 32.12
N GLN A 404 -3.10 17.46 32.06
CA GLN A 404 -3.13 18.45 30.98
C GLN A 404 -3.00 17.78 29.61
N LYS A 405 -2.19 16.72 29.52
CA LYS A 405 -2.07 15.87 28.32
C LYS A 405 -3.41 15.25 27.93
N ASP A 406 -4.17 14.71 28.87
CA ASP A 406 -5.50 14.12 28.59
C ASP A 406 -6.47 15.15 28.01
N PHE A 407 -6.54 16.36 28.59
CA PHE A 407 -7.42 17.42 28.10
C PHE A 407 -7.00 17.94 26.72
N LEU A 408 -5.69 18.08 26.49
CA LEU A 408 -5.15 18.42 25.17
C LEU A 408 -5.51 17.35 24.14
N GLU A 409 -5.26 16.08 24.44
CA GLU A 409 -5.59 14.95 23.57
C GLU A 409 -7.09 14.88 23.29
N TYR A 410 -7.93 15.09 24.32
CA TYR A 410 -9.37 15.16 24.17
C TYR A 410 -9.79 16.22 23.15
N ASN A 411 -9.30 17.45 23.29
CA ASN A 411 -9.65 18.53 22.38
C ASN A 411 -9.22 18.21 20.94
N TYR A 412 -8.00 17.71 20.76
CA TYR A 412 -7.51 17.28 19.46
C TYR A 412 -8.37 16.16 18.86
N ARG A 413 -8.71 15.13 19.64
CA ARG A 413 -9.53 14.00 19.19
C ARG A 413 -10.94 14.43 18.81
N MET A 414 -11.59 15.26 19.60
CA MET A 414 -12.90 15.82 19.26
C MET A 414 -12.84 16.64 17.97
N GLY A 415 -11.76 17.42 17.78
CA GLY A 415 -11.49 18.13 16.53
C GLY A 415 -11.44 17.17 15.34
N ARG A 416 -10.60 16.12 15.39
CA ARG A 416 -10.51 15.08 14.34
C ARG A 416 -11.85 14.37 14.09
N ILE A 417 -12.56 13.99 15.14
CA ILE A 417 -13.86 13.30 15.01
C ILE A 417 -14.87 14.19 14.28
N TYR A 418 -15.00 15.45 14.68
CA TYR A 418 -15.95 16.36 14.04
C TYR A 418 -15.53 16.76 12.62
N ASP A 419 -14.23 16.89 12.36
CA ASP A 419 -13.69 17.18 11.03
C ASP A 419 -14.08 16.08 10.04
N GLU A 420 -13.76 14.82 10.37
CA GLU A 420 -14.07 13.66 9.54
C GLU A 420 -15.58 13.37 9.45
N TRP A 421 -16.34 13.74 10.47
CA TRP A 421 -17.80 13.64 10.47
C TRP A 421 -18.50 14.78 9.69
N GLY A 422 -17.75 15.74 9.14
CA GLY A 422 -18.31 16.87 8.39
C GLY A 422 -18.98 17.94 9.27
N LYS A 423 -18.68 17.97 10.57
CA LYS A 423 -19.15 18.98 11.54
C LYS A 423 -18.11 20.10 11.68
N THR A 424 -17.80 20.76 10.57
CA THR A 424 -16.67 21.72 10.43
C THR A 424 -16.63 22.80 11.51
N THR A 425 -17.76 23.41 11.88
CA THR A 425 -17.79 24.45 12.92
C THR A 425 -17.31 23.93 14.28
N LEU A 426 -17.74 22.72 14.67
CA LEU A 426 -17.30 22.10 15.92
C LEU A 426 -15.83 21.68 15.83
N ALA A 427 -15.40 21.16 14.68
CA ALA A 427 -14.01 20.80 14.43
C ALA A 427 -13.07 22.00 14.67
N ILE A 428 -13.39 23.15 14.08
CA ILE A 428 -12.64 24.41 14.26
C ILE A 428 -12.55 24.78 15.74
N GLN A 429 -13.68 24.74 16.47
CA GLN A 429 -13.70 25.09 17.90
C GLN A 429 -12.76 24.21 18.72
N TYR A 430 -12.78 22.90 18.48
CA TYR A 430 -11.95 21.94 19.21
C TYR A 430 -10.47 22.00 18.81
N TYR A 431 -10.16 22.21 17.53
CA TYR A 431 -8.78 22.42 17.09
C TYR A 431 -8.17 23.70 17.68
N LYS A 432 -8.93 24.80 17.74
CA LYS A 432 -8.47 26.02 18.40
C LYS A 432 -8.17 25.77 19.88
N LYS A 433 -9.07 25.11 20.61
CA LYS A 433 -8.82 24.72 22.02
C LYS A 433 -7.55 23.88 22.19
N ALA A 434 -7.34 22.89 21.31
CA ALA A 434 -6.14 22.05 21.35
C ALA A 434 -4.86 22.86 21.07
N LEU A 435 -4.89 23.73 20.06
CA LEU A 435 -3.78 24.61 19.74
C LEU A 435 -3.46 25.57 20.89
N ASP A 436 -4.46 26.26 21.43
CA ASP A 436 -4.30 27.25 22.49
C ASP A 436 -3.74 26.63 23.77
N SER A 437 -4.24 25.46 24.16
CA SER A 437 -3.82 24.74 25.38
C SER A 437 -2.52 23.95 25.26
N GLY A 438 -2.05 23.71 24.03
CA GLY A 438 -0.99 22.76 23.74
C GLY A 438 0.24 23.30 23.02
N ARG A 439 0.22 24.56 22.55
CA ARG A 439 1.33 25.15 21.76
C ARG A 439 2.68 25.13 22.47
N ASP A 440 2.67 25.19 23.81
CA ASP A 440 3.86 25.22 24.66
C ASP A 440 4.19 23.83 25.25
N LEU A 441 3.48 22.78 24.84
CA LEU A 441 3.67 21.41 25.31
C LEU A 441 4.38 20.56 24.24
N PRO A 442 5.15 19.52 24.65
CA PRO A 442 5.93 18.70 23.71
C PRO A 442 5.10 17.72 22.87
N TYR A 443 3.77 17.77 22.98
CA TYR A 443 2.86 16.81 22.35
C TYR A 443 2.43 17.30 20.97
N TYR A 444 2.44 16.41 19.98
CA TYR A 444 2.09 16.72 18.59
C TYR A 444 0.64 17.22 18.38
N PHE A 445 -0.24 17.06 19.38
CA PHE A 445 -1.66 17.39 19.30
C PHE A 445 -1.93 18.83 18.86
N ALA A 446 -1.15 19.80 19.33
CA ALA A 446 -1.29 21.20 18.93
C ALA A 446 -0.87 21.41 17.46
N ALA A 447 0.29 20.88 17.07
CA ALA A 447 0.79 20.98 15.70
C ALA A 447 -0.14 20.30 14.70
N ASN A 448 -0.69 19.14 15.04
CA ASN A 448 -1.62 18.44 14.17
C ASN A 448 -2.99 19.14 14.13
N SER A 449 -3.42 19.76 15.23
CA SER A 449 -4.63 20.60 15.23
C SER A 449 -4.46 21.83 14.34
N ALA A 450 -3.30 22.49 14.38
CA ALA A 450 -2.97 23.59 13.47
C ALA A 450 -2.98 23.13 12.00
N LEU A 451 -2.44 21.94 11.71
CA LEU A 451 -2.44 21.37 10.37
C LEU A 451 -3.85 21.14 9.83
N HIS A 452 -4.72 20.52 10.61
CA HIS A 452 -6.11 20.27 10.20
C HIS A 452 -6.93 21.55 10.10
N LEU A 453 -6.70 22.50 10.99
CA LEU A 453 -7.32 23.82 10.90
C LEU A 453 -6.87 24.56 9.63
N ALA A 454 -5.60 24.45 9.24
CA ALA A 454 -5.08 25.00 7.99
C ALA A 454 -5.75 24.36 6.76
N TYR A 455 -5.94 23.03 6.73
CA TYR A 455 -6.69 22.37 5.65
C TYR A 455 -8.14 22.86 5.54
N ILE A 456 -8.82 23.07 6.67
CA ILE A 456 -10.18 23.61 6.67
C ILE A 456 -10.19 25.02 6.08
N TYR A 457 -9.26 25.89 6.49
CA TYR A 457 -9.17 27.26 5.96
C TYR A 457 -8.75 27.30 4.49
N GLU A 458 -7.83 26.44 4.07
CA GLU A 458 -7.47 26.27 2.65
C GLU A 458 -8.70 25.90 1.82
N LYS A 459 -9.46 24.88 2.26
CA LYS A 459 -10.69 24.42 1.58
C LYS A 459 -11.77 25.51 1.53
N ASN A 460 -11.83 26.37 2.54
CA ASN A 460 -12.75 27.51 2.61
C ASN A 460 -12.24 28.75 1.87
N ASN A 461 -11.15 28.65 1.10
CA ASN A 461 -10.51 29.77 0.39
C ASN A 461 -9.95 30.88 1.31
N GLN A 462 -9.76 30.60 2.60
CA GLN A 462 -9.15 31.48 3.60
C GLN A 462 -7.62 31.31 3.59
N LYS A 463 -7.00 31.74 2.49
CA LYS A 463 -5.58 31.47 2.20
C LYS A 463 -4.63 32.06 3.22
N ALA A 464 -4.91 33.26 3.72
CA ALA A 464 -4.03 33.96 4.67
C ALA A 464 -3.98 33.20 6.01
N GLU A 465 -5.14 32.78 6.53
CA GLU A 465 -5.25 32.02 7.77
C GLU A 465 -4.62 30.64 7.63
N ALA A 466 -4.83 29.96 6.50
CA ALA A 466 -4.17 28.68 6.21
C ALA A 466 -2.64 28.82 6.19
N LYS A 467 -2.10 29.83 5.49
CA LYS A 467 -0.65 30.10 5.43
C LYS A 467 -0.05 30.39 6.80
N ASN A 468 -0.74 31.17 7.63
CA ASN A 468 -0.30 31.47 9.00
C ASN A 468 -0.20 30.21 9.85
N LEU A 469 -1.18 29.32 9.78
CA LEU A 469 -1.17 28.06 10.53
C LEU A 469 -0.10 27.08 10.01
N TYR A 470 0.11 26.98 8.70
CA TYR A 470 1.19 26.16 8.17
C TYR A 470 2.56 26.64 8.65
N ASN A 471 2.79 27.96 8.65
CA ASN A 471 4.04 28.53 9.18
C ASN A 471 4.20 28.30 10.68
N LEU A 472 3.12 28.40 11.46
CA LEU A 472 3.14 28.17 12.91
C LEU A 472 3.68 26.77 13.26
N ILE A 473 3.34 25.74 12.48
CA ILE A 473 3.75 24.36 12.74
C ILE A 473 5.27 24.21 12.87
N PHE A 474 6.06 24.96 12.10
CA PHE A 474 7.53 24.89 12.15
C PHE A 474 8.13 25.45 13.44
N ASN A 475 7.35 26.24 14.18
CA ASN A 475 7.76 26.86 15.44
C ASN A 475 7.28 26.08 16.68
N LEU A 476 6.46 25.04 16.51
CA LEU A 476 5.96 24.22 17.62
C LEU A 476 6.96 23.14 18.02
N ASN A 477 7.09 22.89 19.32
CA ASN A 477 7.99 21.88 19.85
C ASN A 477 7.29 20.52 19.98
N PHE A 478 7.62 19.56 19.13
CA PHE A 478 7.12 18.20 19.18
C PHE A 478 8.01 17.24 18.39
N ASP A 479 8.08 15.98 18.84
CA ASP A 479 8.87 14.93 18.19
C ASP A 479 8.00 13.88 17.48
N GLU A 480 6.85 13.52 18.08
CA GLU A 480 5.96 12.51 17.53
C GLU A 480 5.33 13.01 16.22
N TYR A 481 5.44 12.22 15.14
CA TYR A 481 4.96 12.55 13.79
C TYR A 481 5.55 13.84 13.16
N LYS A 482 6.65 14.38 13.69
CA LYS A 482 7.30 15.62 13.21
C LYS A 482 7.48 15.66 11.70
N ASN A 483 8.07 14.61 11.13
CA ASN A 483 8.33 14.54 9.69
C ASN A 483 7.04 14.57 8.86
N SER A 484 5.99 13.88 9.30
CA SER A 484 4.72 13.82 8.58
C SER A 484 4.00 15.17 8.63
N ILE A 485 3.88 15.76 9.82
CA ILE A 485 3.16 17.01 10.05
C ILE A 485 3.85 18.18 9.33
N THR A 486 5.18 18.30 9.44
CA THR A 486 5.95 19.37 8.78
C THR A 486 5.98 19.23 7.25
N ARG A 487 6.12 18.00 6.73
CA ARG A 487 6.01 17.73 5.28
C ARG A 487 4.64 18.14 4.74
N ASN A 488 3.57 17.80 5.46
CA ASN A 488 2.21 18.16 5.09
C ASN A 488 1.98 19.67 5.13
N ALA A 489 2.54 20.36 6.12
CA ALA A 489 2.50 21.82 6.20
C ALA A 489 3.23 22.48 5.03
N LYS A 490 4.43 21.99 4.67
CA LYS A 490 5.18 22.47 3.51
C LYS A 490 4.42 22.24 2.20
N ALA A 491 3.84 21.05 2.02
CA ALA A 491 2.99 20.77 0.87
C ALA A 491 1.76 21.70 0.81
N GLY A 492 1.21 22.09 1.96
CA GLY A 492 0.16 23.10 2.06
C GLY A 492 0.60 24.48 1.62
N LEU A 493 1.77 24.95 2.08
CA LEU A 493 2.35 26.22 1.63
C LEU A 493 2.56 26.25 0.12
N ASN A 494 3.12 25.18 -0.47
CA ASN A 494 3.35 25.08 -1.91
C ASN A 494 2.06 25.12 -2.75
N ARG A 495 0.88 24.81 -2.17
CA ARG A 495 -0.42 24.94 -2.86
C ARG A 495 -1.00 26.35 -2.78
N LEU A 496 -0.51 27.16 -1.84
CA LEU A 496 -0.98 28.52 -1.57
C LEU A 496 -0.10 29.59 -2.21
N GLU A 497 1.09 29.20 -2.71
CA GLU A 497 1.90 29.97 -3.66
C GLU A 497 1.29 29.89 -5.06
#